data_AF-A0A0M9ELF3-F1
#
_entry.id   AF-A0A0M9ELF3-F1
#
_cell.length_a   1.000
_cell.length_b   1.000
_cell.length_c   1.000
_cell.angle_alpha   90.00
_cell.angle_beta   90.00
_cell.angle_gamma   90.00
#
_symmetry.space_group_name_H-M   'P 1'
#
loop_
_entity.id
_entity.type
_entity.pdbx_description
1 polymer ?
#
loop_
_entity_poly.entity_id
_entity_poly.type
_entity_poly.pdbx_seq_one_letter_code
_entity_poly.pdbx_strand_id
1 'polypeptide(L)'
;MSIVQPITRDELFLQDDDDDWDSVHHVEWEIDANFFTSDNTKSITPLCKATSDHQIIIARAAALIIRASLKNIPMDIPDFDPAALTGSRKKLHQWMSAYNTSQAGKLALGDVTMTVMIEIFYSLTKLGLEGEILDRIGPNLGDILQGIVDPIELLVRDDKINHMQNGMELVQKMKAHLGEYLSHFATKKPVENVLEAGASTSNTTETLFSAFAGEKHLSYTVTDRSLPILEQMKAQLEGSFKLKALDIDQDPVEQGFIPESFDVVIVNNVLYTANSLGEALKNLRKLVAPGGILVLVGVSDMSPAYNLIFGMNENMYSDERFEPLEYPSVIEWNKVLQNNNFSTLEPATRTFDFIGQSSYCLVSTALASTQNLMVNIIPCAHDDLFSFANQLSIVLAEDNTASTISPTFPDGISPRFIYTVLDDGSARLTEYEKLTKTKNILWISMKTDYTEPRDMAVVQRFARSARKANDGIKIVTLDVKQRFPDHVDILKVVTRIVKVSFQEDRGTRTEFEYEYMNGEVLVPRVKHSDVARKLG
;
A
#
# COMPACT_ATOMS: atom_id res chain seq x y z
N MET A 1 16.07 -0.73 74.10
CA MET A 1 15.98 -2.19 73.84
C MET A 1 14.52 -2.58 73.96
N SER A 2 13.89 -3.39 73.14
CA SER A 2 14.11 -3.97 71.81
C SER A 2 12.79 -4.72 71.51
N ILE A 3 12.62 -5.17 70.27
CA ILE A 3 11.71 -6.24 69.82
C ILE A 3 10.27 -5.79 69.50
N VAL A 4 9.94 -5.72 68.20
CA VAL A 4 8.62 -6.11 67.70
C VAL A 4 8.75 -6.81 66.35
N GLN A 5 8.29 -8.06 66.31
CA GLN A 5 7.58 -8.76 65.22
C GLN A 5 6.86 -9.97 65.85
N PRO A 6 5.83 -10.62 65.26
CA PRO A 6 5.11 -10.31 63.99
C PRO A 6 3.56 -10.58 63.95
N ILE A 7 2.93 -10.11 62.85
CA ILE A 7 1.76 -10.63 62.06
C ILE A 7 0.35 -10.78 62.70
N THR A 8 -0.66 -10.10 62.14
CA THR A 8 -1.80 -10.71 61.37
C THR A 8 -2.68 -9.65 60.68
N ARG A 9 -3.28 -10.07 59.55
CA ARG A 9 -4.19 -9.33 58.65
C ARG A 9 -5.39 -8.73 59.39
N ASP A 10 -5.82 -7.53 58.97
CA ASP A 10 -7.22 -7.15 58.95
C ASP A 10 -7.54 -6.34 57.69
N GLU A 11 -8.68 -6.71 57.11
CA GLU A 11 -9.30 -6.19 55.90
C GLU A 11 -9.73 -4.74 56.11
N LEU A 12 -9.32 -3.84 55.20
CA LEU A 12 -9.94 -2.52 55.08
C LEU A 12 -11.04 -2.61 54.03
N PHE A 13 -12.27 -2.74 54.51
CA PHE A 13 -13.48 -2.39 53.78
C PHE A 13 -13.37 -0.93 53.33
N LEU A 14 -13.22 -0.72 52.02
CA LEU A 14 -13.50 0.57 51.41
C LEU A 14 -15.01 0.61 51.15
N GLN A 15 -15.66 1.66 51.64
CA GLN A 15 -17.05 1.99 51.35
C GLN A 15 -17.24 2.13 49.84
N ASP A 16 -18.24 1.43 49.31
CA ASP A 16 -18.81 1.66 47.98
C ASP A 16 -19.39 3.08 47.95
N ASP A 17 -18.60 4.03 47.45
CA ASP A 17 -19.14 5.22 46.79
C ASP A 17 -19.22 4.86 45.29
N ASP A 18 -20.45 4.77 44.79
CA ASP A 18 -20.78 4.76 43.37
C ASP A 18 -20.16 6.00 42.69
N ASP A 19 -19.02 5.85 42.01
CA ASP A 19 -18.63 6.64 40.83
C ASP A 19 -17.26 6.18 40.27
N ASP A 20 -17.20 6.00 38.94
CA ASP A 20 -16.01 6.15 38.09
C ASP A 20 -15.05 4.94 37.84
N TRP A 21 -15.52 3.68 37.93
CA TRP A 21 -14.75 2.54 37.36
C TRP A 21 -14.90 2.42 35.82
N ASP A 22 -15.78 3.21 35.20
CA ASP A 22 -16.06 3.18 33.77
C ASP A 22 -14.96 3.84 32.91
N SER A 23 -13.86 4.34 33.47
CA SER A 23 -12.85 5.12 32.73
C SER A 23 -11.41 4.62 32.88
N VAL A 24 -11.19 3.31 33.08
CA VAL A 24 -9.83 2.76 33.09
C VAL A 24 -9.26 2.82 31.67
N HIS A 25 -8.26 3.68 31.47
CA HIS A 25 -7.49 3.74 30.24
C HIS A 25 -6.20 2.91 30.41
N HIS A 26 -5.82 2.17 29.39
CA HIS A 26 -4.55 1.45 29.35
C HIS A 26 -3.81 1.74 28.06
N VAL A 27 -2.49 1.51 28.07
CA VAL A 27 -1.65 1.66 26.88
C VAL A 27 -1.49 0.29 26.23
N GLU A 28 -1.96 0.17 25.00
CA GLU A 28 -1.63 -0.95 24.13
C GLU A 28 -0.54 -0.53 23.15
N TRP A 29 0.30 -1.49 22.74
CA TRP A 29 1.33 -1.29 21.74
C TRP A 29 0.90 -2.01 20.46
N GLU A 30 0.76 -1.25 19.38
CA GLU A 30 0.21 -1.74 18.12
C GLU A 30 1.20 -1.53 16.98
N ILE A 31 1.07 -2.32 15.91
CA ILE A 31 1.92 -2.20 14.72
C ILE A 31 1.78 -0.82 14.10
N ASP A 32 2.92 -0.20 13.79
CA ASP A 32 2.96 1.08 13.11
C ASP A 32 2.78 0.92 11.58
N ALA A 33 1.84 1.67 11.00
CA ALA A 33 1.53 1.60 9.57
C ALA A 33 2.76 1.83 8.66
N ASN A 34 3.77 2.60 9.10
CA ASN A 34 4.95 2.88 8.29
C ASN A 34 5.92 1.69 8.18
N PHE A 35 5.69 0.64 8.96
CA PHE A 35 6.49 -0.58 9.03
C PHE A 35 5.67 -1.84 8.68
N PHE A 36 4.42 -1.67 8.26
CA PHE A 36 3.52 -2.77 7.93
C PHE A 36 3.96 -3.49 6.64
N THR A 37 4.20 -4.81 6.71
CA THR A 37 4.60 -5.66 5.57
C THR A 37 3.65 -6.85 5.30
N SER A 38 2.55 -6.97 6.06
CA SER A 38 1.57 -8.07 6.01
C SER A 38 2.17 -9.48 5.93
N ASP A 39 2.98 -9.90 6.90
CA ASP A 39 3.54 -11.27 6.88
C ASP A 39 2.54 -12.38 7.30
N ASN A 40 1.33 -12.03 7.72
CA ASN A 40 0.37 -12.98 8.30
C ASN A 40 -0.56 -13.70 7.31
N THR A 41 -0.56 -13.37 6.01
CA THR A 41 -1.31 -14.16 5.01
C THR A 41 -0.39 -14.97 4.12
N LYS A 42 0.42 -15.84 4.74
CA LYS A 42 0.93 -17.03 4.07
C LYS A 42 -0.26 -17.95 3.78
N SER A 43 -0.99 -17.72 2.69
CA SER A 43 -1.68 -18.83 2.04
C SER A 43 -0.61 -19.69 1.37
N ILE A 44 0.11 -20.48 2.17
CA ILE A 44 0.91 -21.62 1.68
C ILE A 44 -0.03 -22.83 1.64
N THR A 45 -1.16 -22.68 0.96
CA THR A 45 -1.85 -23.85 0.42
C THR A 45 -1.48 -23.87 -1.05
N PRO A 46 -0.69 -24.85 -1.52
CA PRO A 46 -0.48 -25.02 -2.96
C PRO A 46 -1.84 -25.05 -3.63
N LEU A 47 -2.01 -24.26 -4.70
CA LEU A 47 -3.25 -24.32 -5.48
C LEU A 47 -3.54 -25.78 -5.81
N CYS A 48 -4.78 -26.22 -5.58
CA CYS A 48 -5.13 -27.58 -5.94
C CYS A 48 -4.99 -27.73 -7.46
N LYS A 49 -4.57 -28.92 -7.92
CA LYS A 49 -4.33 -29.20 -9.33
C LYS A 49 -5.51 -28.78 -10.23
N ALA A 50 -6.74 -28.96 -9.75
CA ALA A 50 -7.95 -28.57 -10.46
C ALA A 50 -8.01 -27.08 -10.81
N THR A 51 -7.61 -26.18 -9.91
CA THR A 51 -7.60 -24.73 -10.17
C THR A 51 -6.54 -24.35 -11.20
N SER A 52 -5.37 -24.99 -11.15
CA SER A 52 -4.33 -24.82 -12.16
C SER A 52 -4.79 -25.30 -13.53
N ASP A 53 -5.36 -26.51 -13.60
CA ASP A 53 -5.86 -27.08 -14.85
C ASP A 53 -6.96 -26.18 -15.45
N HIS A 54 -7.86 -25.66 -14.62
CA HIS A 54 -8.91 -24.73 -15.04
C HIS A 54 -8.36 -23.44 -15.69
N GLN A 55 -7.41 -22.77 -15.05
CA GLN A 55 -6.79 -21.55 -15.60
C GLN A 55 -6.02 -21.82 -16.90
N ILE A 56 -5.35 -22.97 -17.00
CA ILE A 56 -4.68 -23.41 -18.24
C ILE A 56 -5.70 -23.61 -19.37
N ILE A 57 -6.83 -24.26 -19.08
CA ILE A 57 -7.89 -24.50 -20.08
C ILE A 57 -8.50 -23.18 -20.56
N ILE A 58 -8.77 -22.23 -19.66
CA ILE A 58 -9.26 -20.89 -20.02
C ILE A 58 -8.24 -20.16 -20.91
N ALA A 59 -6.96 -20.18 -20.56
CA ALA A 59 -5.91 -19.55 -21.36
C ALA A 59 -5.81 -20.19 -22.77
N ARG A 60 -5.96 -21.52 -22.85
CA ARG A 60 -6.02 -22.25 -24.12
C ARG A 60 -7.24 -21.87 -24.95
N ALA A 61 -8.41 -21.77 -24.34
CA ALA A 61 -9.64 -21.34 -25.02
C ALA A 61 -9.47 -19.96 -25.67
N ALA A 62 -8.94 -18.99 -24.91
CA ALA A 62 -8.65 -17.66 -25.43
C ALA A 62 -7.63 -17.70 -26.59
N ALA A 63 -6.54 -18.45 -26.44
CA ALA A 63 -5.54 -18.58 -27.50
C ALA A 63 -6.12 -19.22 -28.79
N LEU A 64 -7.01 -20.22 -28.65
CA LEU A 64 -7.71 -20.84 -29.77
C LEU A 64 -8.65 -19.85 -30.47
N ILE A 65 -9.42 -19.09 -29.69
CA ILE A 65 -10.32 -18.04 -30.20
C ILE A 65 -9.53 -16.97 -30.96
N ILE A 66 -8.43 -16.47 -30.37
CA ILE A 66 -7.56 -15.48 -31.01
C ILE A 66 -7.03 -16.01 -32.35
N ARG A 67 -6.50 -17.25 -32.36
CA ARG A 67 -5.96 -17.85 -33.58
C ARG A 67 -7.02 -18.09 -34.64
N ALA A 68 -8.20 -18.57 -34.26
CA ALA A 68 -9.31 -18.80 -35.17
C ALA A 68 -9.80 -17.48 -35.78
N SER A 69 -10.00 -16.45 -34.94
CA SER A 69 -10.41 -15.12 -35.37
C SER A 69 -9.40 -14.51 -36.35
N LEU A 70 -8.11 -14.46 -36.01
CA LEU A 70 -7.07 -13.93 -36.92
C LEU A 70 -6.98 -14.67 -38.25
N LYS A 71 -7.28 -15.97 -38.28
CA LYS A 71 -7.30 -16.77 -39.51
C LYS A 71 -8.56 -16.51 -40.35
N ASN A 72 -9.69 -16.27 -39.71
CA ASN A 72 -10.99 -16.13 -40.38
C ASN A 72 -11.26 -14.70 -40.85
N ILE A 73 -10.72 -13.68 -40.16
CA ILE A 73 -10.89 -12.26 -40.53
C ILE A 73 -10.66 -11.99 -42.03
N PRO A 74 -9.56 -12.46 -42.67
CA PRO A 74 -9.36 -12.26 -44.11
C PRO A 74 -10.31 -13.06 -45.03
N MET A 75 -10.97 -14.09 -44.51
CA MET A 75 -11.96 -14.90 -45.24
C MET A 75 -13.38 -14.33 -45.10
N ASP A 76 -13.70 -13.80 -43.92
CA ASP A 76 -15.02 -13.26 -43.59
C ASP A 76 -15.20 -11.82 -44.11
N ILE A 77 -14.09 -11.09 -44.30
CA ILE A 77 -14.05 -9.69 -44.73
C ILE A 77 -13.15 -9.56 -45.96
N PRO A 78 -13.71 -9.54 -47.18
CA PRO A 78 -12.95 -9.28 -48.40
C PRO A 78 -12.20 -7.94 -48.29
N ASP A 79 -10.92 -7.93 -48.66
CA ASP A 79 -10.03 -6.76 -48.60
C ASP A 79 -9.79 -6.18 -47.19
N PHE A 80 -9.90 -6.99 -46.14
CA PHE A 80 -9.52 -6.56 -44.78
C PHE A 80 -8.07 -6.05 -44.73
N ASP A 81 -7.92 -4.77 -44.41
CA ASP A 81 -6.63 -4.13 -44.16
C ASP A 81 -6.46 -3.83 -42.67
N PRO A 82 -5.61 -4.56 -41.93
CA PRO A 82 -5.28 -4.24 -40.55
C PRO A 82 -4.77 -2.80 -40.34
N ALA A 83 -4.17 -2.19 -41.37
CA ALA A 83 -3.67 -0.81 -41.29
C ALA A 83 -4.81 0.23 -41.25
N ALA A 84 -6.01 -0.13 -41.71
CA ALA A 84 -7.20 0.72 -41.67
C ALA A 84 -7.87 0.77 -40.29
N LEU A 85 -7.50 -0.13 -39.37
CA LEU A 85 -7.98 -0.07 -37.99
C LEU A 85 -7.47 1.19 -37.28
N THR A 86 -8.30 1.76 -36.43
CA THR A 86 -7.99 2.96 -35.62
C THR A 86 -8.28 2.73 -34.14
N GLY A 87 -7.68 3.56 -33.28
CA GLY A 87 -7.93 3.55 -31.83
C GLY A 87 -7.71 2.19 -31.15
N SER A 88 -8.60 1.87 -30.21
CA SER A 88 -8.64 0.65 -29.42
C SER A 88 -8.62 -0.63 -30.27
N ARG A 89 -9.38 -0.68 -31.37
CA ARG A 89 -9.49 -1.84 -32.26
C ARG A 89 -8.16 -2.18 -32.93
N LYS A 90 -7.39 -1.16 -33.33
CA LYS A 90 -6.04 -1.36 -33.86
C LYS A 90 -5.12 -1.99 -32.82
N LYS A 91 -5.17 -1.48 -31.57
CA LYS A 91 -4.34 -1.97 -30.47
C LYS A 91 -4.70 -3.40 -30.08
N LEU A 92 -5.99 -3.73 -29.99
CA LEU A 92 -6.47 -5.09 -29.74
C LEU A 92 -5.99 -6.06 -30.82
N HIS A 93 -6.14 -5.72 -32.10
CA HIS A 93 -5.66 -6.56 -33.21
C HIS A 93 -4.13 -6.75 -33.18
N GLN A 94 -3.37 -5.67 -32.91
CA GLN A 94 -1.91 -5.73 -32.77
C GLN A 94 -1.49 -6.66 -31.62
N TRP A 95 -2.13 -6.52 -30.46
CA TRP A 95 -1.89 -7.40 -29.31
C TRP A 95 -2.22 -8.86 -29.63
N MET A 96 -3.39 -9.14 -30.21
CA MET A 96 -3.81 -10.50 -30.62
C MET A 96 -2.78 -11.14 -31.58
N SER A 97 -2.31 -10.36 -32.56
CA SER A 97 -1.32 -10.80 -33.55
C SER A 97 0.04 -11.10 -32.92
N ALA A 98 0.50 -10.21 -32.03
CA ALA A 98 1.74 -10.38 -31.28
C ALA A 98 1.66 -11.59 -30.35
N TYR A 99 0.57 -11.74 -29.60
CA TYR A 99 0.34 -12.88 -28.72
C TYR A 99 0.33 -14.21 -29.49
N ASN A 100 -0.41 -14.31 -30.61
CA ASN A 100 -0.51 -15.55 -31.39
C ASN A 100 0.84 -16.03 -31.94
N THR A 101 1.77 -15.11 -32.21
CA THR A 101 3.11 -15.42 -32.74
C THR A 101 4.19 -15.53 -31.66
N SER A 102 3.90 -15.06 -30.43
CA SER A 102 4.79 -15.12 -29.27
C SER A 102 5.11 -16.54 -28.81
N GLN A 103 6.16 -16.69 -28.00
CA GLN A 103 6.47 -17.95 -27.34
C GLN A 103 5.33 -18.41 -26.41
N ALA A 104 4.70 -17.48 -25.69
CA ALA A 104 3.57 -17.79 -24.82
C ALA A 104 2.37 -18.38 -25.58
N GLY A 105 1.99 -17.79 -26.72
CA GLY A 105 0.91 -18.30 -27.57
C GLY A 105 1.23 -19.64 -28.23
N LYS A 106 2.50 -19.87 -28.60
CA LYS A 106 2.96 -21.17 -29.10
C LYS A 106 2.93 -22.25 -28.02
N LEU A 107 3.39 -21.94 -26.81
CA LEU A 107 3.38 -22.87 -25.67
C LEU A 107 1.94 -23.20 -25.23
N ALA A 108 1.05 -22.21 -25.20
CA ALA A 108 -0.36 -22.43 -24.83
C ALA A 108 -1.02 -23.52 -25.71
N LEU A 109 -0.65 -23.58 -27.00
CA LEU A 109 -1.28 -24.45 -27.99
C LEU A 109 -0.37 -25.57 -28.53
N GLY A 110 0.82 -25.74 -27.96
CA GLY A 110 1.84 -26.65 -28.51
C GLY A 110 1.47 -28.13 -28.46
N ASP A 111 0.69 -28.53 -27.46
CA ASP A 111 0.21 -29.89 -27.21
C ASP A 111 -1.30 -30.05 -27.45
N VAL A 112 -1.97 -29.01 -27.96
CA VAL A 112 -3.41 -29.02 -28.19
C VAL A 112 -3.73 -29.75 -29.51
N THR A 113 -4.31 -30.94 -29.39
CA THR A 113 -4.79 -31.72 -30.54
C THR A 113 -6.16 -31.23 -31.02
N MET A 114 -6.59 -31.68 -32.21
CA MET A 114 -7.93 -31.38 -32.72
C MET A 114 -9.04 -31.85 -31.77
N THR A 115 -8.87 -33.01 -31.13
CA THR A 115 -9.83 -33.53 -30.15
C THR A 115 -9.94 -32.61 -28.93
N VAL A 116 -8.80 -32.19 -28.38
CA VAL A 116 -8.75 -31.26 -27.23
C VAL A 116 -9.38 -29.91 -27.60
N MET A 117 -9.11 -29.41 -28.81
CA MET A 117 -9.72 -28.18 -29.32
C MET A 117 -11.26 -28.28 -29.33
N ILE A 118 -11.81 -29.37 -29.87
CA ILE A 118 -13.27 -29.60 -29.91
C ILE A 118 -13.84 -29.68 -28.50
N GLU A 119 -13.18 -30.39 -27.59
CA GLU A 119 -13.61 -30.51 -26.20
C GLU A 119 -13.64 -29.16 -25.46
N ILE A 120 -12.62 -28.32 -25.67
CA ILE A 120 -12.54 -26.98 -25.09
C ILE A 120 -13.70 -26.11 -25.59
N PHE A 121 -13.94 -26.04 -26.90
CA PHE A 121 -15.03 -25.25 -27.46
C PHE A 121 -16.41 -25.77 -27.02
N TYR A 122 -16.60 -27.10 -26.99
CA TYR A 122 -17.87 -27.70 -26.54
C TYR A 122 -18.16 -27.44 -25.06
N SER A 123 -17.11 -27.27 -24.26
CA SER A 123 -17.22 -27.08 -22.81
C SER A 123 -17.05 -25.62 -22.38
N LEU A 124 -16.93 -24.68 -23.32
CA LEU A 124 -16.51 -23.31 -23.04
C LEU A 124 -17.41 -22.61 -22.00
N THR A 125 -18.73 -22.73 -22.15
CA THR A 125 -19.73 -22.20 -21.20
C THR A 125 -19.75 -22.91 -19.84
N LYS A 126 -19.04 -24.04 -19.69
CA LYS A 126 -18.89 -24.77 -18.42
C LYS A 126 -17.60 -24.38 -17.69
N LEU A 127 -16.78 -23.49 -18.26
CA LEU A 127 -15.52 -23.02 -17.69
C LEU A 127 -15.70 -21.76 -16.83
N GLY A 128 -16.85 -21.59 -16.20
CA GLY A 128 -17.13 -20.41 -15.37
C GLY A 128 -17.43 -19.15 -16.20
N LEU A 129 -17.38 -18.00 -15.54
CA LEU A 129 -17.76 -16.71 -16.13
C LEU A 129 -16.83 -16.30 -17.28
N GLU A 130 -15.53 -16.57 -17.14
CA GLU A 130 -14.53 -16.35 -18.18
C GLU A 130 -14.90 -17.11 -19.45
N GLY A 131 -15.24 -18.40 -19.32
CA GLY A 131 -15.65 -19.25 -20.42
C GLY A 131 -16.93 -18.75 -21.10
N GLU A 132 -17.94 -18.37 -20.32
CA GLU A 132 -19.18 -17.80 -20.87
C GLU A 132 -18.97 -16.48 -21.61
N ILE A 133 -18.06 -15.62 -21.13
CA ILE A 133 -17.70 -14.38 -21.82
C ILE A 133 -16.93 -14.70 -23.10
N LEU A 134 -15.96 -15.61 -23.04
CA LEU A 134 -15.18 -16.06 -24.21
C LEU A 134 -16.07 -16.66 -25.31
N ASP A 135 -17.07 -17.47 -24.93
CA ASP A 135 -18.06 -18.06 -25.85
C ASP A 135 -18.88 -16.99 -26.57
N ARG A 136 -19.21 -15.90 -25.87
CA ARG A 136 -19.99 -14.79 -26.40
C ARG A 136 -19.16 -13.89 -27.32
N ILE A 137 -17.93 -13.55 -26.91
CA ILE A 137 -17.10 -12.60 -27.68
C ILE A 137 -16.40 -13.27 -28.87
N GLY A 138 -16.01 -14.55 -28.74
CA GLY A 138 -15.20 -15.25 -29.74
C GLY A 138 -15.77 -15.22 -31.16
N PRO A 139 -17.05 -15.58 -31.37
CA PRO A 139 -17.71 -15.52 -32.68
C PRO A 139 -17.85 -14.10 -33.24
N ASN A 140 -17.82 -13.06 -32.39
CA ASN A 140 -18.06 -11.67 -32.77
C ASN A 140 -16.77 -10.87 -32.96
N LEU A 141 -15.58 -11.47 -32.75
CA LEU A 141 -14.30 -10.74 -32.80
C LEU A 141 -14.04 -10.03 -34.13
N GLY A 142 -14.42 -10.63 -35.26
CA GLY A 142 -14.29 -9.99 -36.57
C GLY A 142 -15.16 -8.73 -36.69
N ASP A 143 -16.40 -8.79 -36.23
CA ASP A 143 -17.35 -7.67 -36.25
C ASP A 143 -16.98 -6.58 -35.25
N ILE A 144 -16.45 -6.95 -34.07
CA ILE A 144 -15.90 -6.03 -33.08
C ILE A 144 -14.73 -5.23 -33.67
N LEU A 145 -13.79 -5.90 -34.34
CA LEU A 145 -12.64 -5.23 -34.97
C LEU A 145 -13.08 -4.30 -36.11
N GLN A 146 -14.15 -4.62 -36.82
CA GLN A 146 -14.76 -3.73 -37.83
C GLN A 146 -15.56 -2.58 -37.21
N GLY A 147 -15.94 -2.67 -35.93
CA GLY A 147 -16.84 -1.73 -35.26
C GLY A 147 -18.31 -1.91 -35.65
N ILE A 148 -18.68 -3.10 -36.13
CA ILE A 148 -20.08 -3.47 -36.42
C ILE A 148 -20.80 -3.82 -35.10
N VAL A 149 -20.07 -4.45 -34.17
CA VAL A 149 -20.58 -4.85 -32.85
C VAL A 149 -19.83 -4.08 -31.77
N ASP A 150 -20.58 -3.47 -30.85
CA ASP A 150 -20.01 -2.90 -29.63
C ASP A 150 -19.69 -4.03 -28.64
N PRO A 151 -18.42 -4.24 -28.27
CA PRO A 151 -18.06 -5.30 -27.34
C PRO A 151 -18.62 -5.07 -25.92
N ILE A 152 -18.88 -3.83 -25.50
CA ILE A 152 -19.37 -3.53 -24.15
C ILE A 152 -20.73 -4.18 -23.90
N GLU A 153 -21.62 -4.20 -24.90
CA GLU A 153 -22.91 -4.89 -24.81
C GLU A 153 -22.76 -6.39 -24.55
N LEU A 154 -21.71 -7.02 -25.10
CA LEU A 154 -21.43 -8.44 -24.89
C LEU A 154 -20.85 -8.70 -23.50
N LEU A 155 -19.95 -7.83 -23.03
CA LEU A 155 -19.24 -7.95 -21.76
C LEU A 155 -20.15 -7.70 -20.55
N VAL A 156 -20.98 -6.66 -20.60
CA VAL A 156 -21.79 -6.20 -19.45
C VAL A 156 -23.11 -6.97 -19.34
N ARG A 157 -23.55 -7.65 -20.40
CA ARG A 157 -24.81 -8.39 -20.38
C ARG A 157 -24.84 -9.46 -19.29
N ASP A 158 -25.90 -9.41 -18.48
CA ASP A 158 -26.12 -10.22 -17.28
C ASP A 158 -25.11 -9.96 -16.15
N ASP A 159 -24.46 -8.79 -16.15
CA ASP A 159 -23.49 -8.33 -15.14
C ASP A 159 -22.25 -9.25 -14.98
N LYS A 160 -21.95 -10.07 -15.99
CA LYS A 160 -20.95 -11.14 -15.90
C LYS A 160 -19.54 -10.64 -15.68
N ILE A 161 -19.14 -9.54 -16.33
CA ILE A 161 -17.80 -8.97 -16.17
C ILE A 161 -17.55 -8.52 -14.73
N ASN A 162 -18.56 -7.92 -14.09
CA ASN A 162 -18.48 -7.49 -12.69
C ASN A 162 -18.39 -8.70 -11.77
N HIS A 163 -19.26 -9.70 -11.95
CA HIS A 163 -19.18 -10.94 -11.18
C HIS A 163 -17.85 -11.68 -11.34
N MET A 164 -17.28 -11.71 -12.54
CA MET A 164 -15.97 -12.31 -12.83
C MET A 164 -14.86 -11.58 -12.08
N GLN A 165 -14.81 -10.25 -12.15
CA GLN A 165 -13.83 -9.44 -11.42
C GLN A 165 -13.92 -9.65 -9.91
N ASN A 166 -15.12 -9.73 -9.35
CA ASN A 166 -15.33 -9.90 -7.91
C ASN A 166 -14.90 -11.27 -7.41
N GLY A 167 -15.06 -12.30 -8.25
CA GLY A 167 -14.64 -13.67 -7.99
C GLY A 167 -13.13 -13.89 -8.08
N MET A 168 -12.36 -12.92 -8.59
CA MET A 168 -10.91 -13.05 -8.67
C MET A 168 -10.29 -13.10 -7.28
N GLU A 169 -9.56 -14.18 -7.00
CA GLU A 169 -8.84 -14.36 -5.73
C GLU A 169 -7.88 -13.21 -5.44
N LEU A 170 -7.26 -12.65 -6.49
CA LEU A 170 -6.37 -11.51 -6.43
C LEU A 170 -7.05 -10.26 -5.84
N VAL A 171 -8.29 -9.98 -6.26
CA VAL A 171 -9.06 -8.83 -5.77
C VAL A 171 -9.37 -8.97 -4.28
N GLN A 172 -9.71 -10.18 -3.83
CA GLN A 172 -9.96 -10.45 -2.41
C GLN A 172 -8.71 -10.32 -1.54
N LYS A 173 -7.55 -10.81 -2.02
CA LYS A 173 -6.27 -10.64 -1.32
C LYS A 173 -5.86 -9.17 -1.21
N MET A 174 -6.01 -8.43 -2.30
CA MET A 174 -5.70 -7.01 -2.37
C MET A 174 -6.61 -6.19 -1.43
N LYS A 175 -7.92 -6.49 -1.41
CA LYS A 175 -8.88 -5.92 -0.45
C LYS A 175 -8.45 -6.15 1.00
N ALA A 176 -8.17 -7.41 1.37
CA ALA A 176 -7.83 -7.77 2.75
C ALA A 176 -6.56 -7.04 3.21
N HIS A 177 -5.53 -7.04 2.36
CA HIS A 177 -4.27 -6.35 2.63
C HIS A 177 -4.44 -4.83 2.79
N LEU A 178 -5.20 -4.19 1.88
CA LEU A 178 -5.46 -2.77 1.95
C LEU A 178 -6.27 -2.40 3.21
N GLY A 179 -7.27 -3.21 3.57
CA GLY A 179 -8.05 -3.03 4.79
C GLY A 179 -7.21 -3.12 6.06
N GLU A 180 -6.33 -4.11 6.16
CA GLU A 180 -5.41 -4.25 7.29
C GLU A 180 -4.46 -3.05 7.40
N TYR A 181 -3.81 -2.66 6.29
CA TYR A 181 -2.93 -1.50 6.26
C TYR A 181 -3.65 -0.20 6.67
N LEU A 182 -4.85 0.05 6.12
CA LEU A 182 -5.62 1.26 6.41
C LEU A 182 -6.09 1.30 7.87
N SER A 183 -6.38 0.15 8.48
CA SER A 183 -6.72 0.08 9.90
C SER A 183 -5.58 0.64 10.76
N HIS A 184 -4.33 0.26 10.49
CA HIS A 184 -3.15 0.81 11.16
C HIS A 184 -2.93 2.29 10.82
N PHE A 185 -3.13 2.70 9.56
CA PHE A 185 -2.95 4.08 9.14
C PHE A 185 -3.92 5.05 9.84
N ALA A 186 -5.16 4.62 10.03
CA ALA A 186 -6.21 5.40 10.69
C ALA A 186 -6.00 5.55 12.22
N THR A 187 -5.28 4.63 12.86
CA THR A 187 -5.00 4.73 14.32
C THR A 187 -4.26 6.00 14.72
N LYS A 188 -3.44 6.55 13.81
CA LYS A 188 -2.61 7.74 14.08
C LYS A 188 -3.43 9.02 14.07
N LYS A 189 -4.27 9.11 13.03
CA LYS A 189 -5.21 10.18 12.78
C LYS A 189 -6.35 9.56 11.96
N PRO A 190 -7.61 9.77 12.35
CA PRO A 190 -8.76 9.33 11.58
C PRO A 190 -8.64 9.73 10.10
N VAL A 191 -9.22 8.92 9.23
CA VAL A 191 -9.29 9.19 7.80
C VAL A 191 -10.62 9.89 7.53
N GLU A 192 -10.56 11.16 7.15
CA GLU A 192 -11.77 11.97 6.95
C GLU A 192 -12.13 12.09 5.48
N ASN A 193 -11.14 12.26 4.60
CA ASN A 193 -11.39 12.50 3.17
C ASN A 193 -10.66 11.48 2.30
N VAL A 194 -11.44 10.71 1.55
CA VAL A 194 -10.94 9.72 0.57
C VAL A 194 -11.41 10.11 -0.82
N LEU A 195 -10.51 10.00 -1.80
CA LEU A 195 -10.85 10.09 -3.21
C LEU A 195 -10.46 8.79 -3.91
N GLU A 196 -11.39 8.20 -4.65
CA GLU A 196 -11.14 7.11 -5.59
C GLU A 196 -11.14 7.69 -7.02
N ALA A 197 -10.05 7.49 -7.74
CA ALA A 197 -9.90 7.85 -9.16
C ALA A 197 -9.93 6.60 -10.04
N GLY A 198 -10.73 6.64 -11.11
CA GLY A 198 -10.87 5.52 -12.05
C GLY A 198 -11.89 4.48 -11.61
N ALA A 199 -12.91 4.93 -10.86
CA ALA A 199 -13.97 4.04 -10.43
C ALA A 199 -14.70 3.47 -11.64
N SER A 200 -14.52 2.17 -11.87
CA SER A 200 -15.05 1.49 -13.06
C SER A 200 -16.31 0.68 -12.76
N THR A 201 -16.44 0.15 -11.53
CA THR A 201 -17.57 -0.71 -11.13
C THR A 201 -17.93 -0.46 -9.67
N SER A 202 -19.24 -0.48 -9.36
CA SER A 202 -19.77 -0.30 -7.99
C SER A 202 -19.16 -1.26 -6.99
N ASN A 203 -18.94 -2.53 -7.37
CA ASN A 203 -18.38 -3.52 -6.47
C ASN A 203 -16.92 -3.23 -6.07
N THR A 204 -16.08 -2.76 -7.00
CA THR A 204 -14.69 -2.43 -6.65
C THR A 204 -14.65 -1.24 -5.69
N THR A 205 -15.48 -0.22 -5.95
CA THR A 205 -15.68 0.91 -5.05
C THR A 205 -16.18 0.48 -3.68
N GLU A 206 -17.20 -0.39 -3.58
CA GLU A 206 -17.71 -0.91 -2.30
C GLU A 206 -16.64 -1.72 -1.56
N THR A 207 -15.86 -2.50 -2.31
CA THR A 207 -14.74 -3.26 -1.77
C THR A 207 -13.70 -2.34 -1.13
N LEU A 208 -13.30 -1.28 -1.82
CA LEU A 208 -12.36 -0.29 -1.31
C LEU A 208 -12.98 0.53 -0.17
N PHE A 209 -14.26 0.90 -0.27
CA PHE A 209 -15.00 1.63 0.75
C PHE A 209 -15.09 0.84 2.06
N SER A 210 -15.32 -0.47 1.99
CA SER A 210 -15.42 -1.34 3.16
C SER A 210 -14.13 -1.41 4.00
N ALA A 211 -12.97 -1.06 3.41
CA ALA A 211 -11.71 -0.92 4.14
C ALA A 211 -11.74 0.22 5.17
N PHE A 212 -12.69 1.15 5.09
CA PHE A 212 -12.84 2.31 5.96
C PHE A 212 -14.05 2.20 6.91
N ALA A 213 -14.65 1.02 7.07
CA ALA A 213 -15.88 0.84 7.86
C ALA A 213 -15.78 1.30 9.34
N GLY A 214 -14.57 1.46 9.88
CA GLY A 214 -14.32 1.98 11.24
C GLY A 214 -14.37 3.52 11.36
N GLU A 215 -14.38 4.26 10.25
CA GLU A 215 -14.23 5.72 10.25
C GLU A 215 -15.59 6.44 10.36
N LYS A 216 -15.79 7.18 11.47
CA LYS A 216 -17.08 7.82 11.78
C LYS A 216 -17.42 9.06 10.95
N HIS A 217 -16.41 9.77 10.45
CA HIS A 217 -16.55 11.07 9.76
C HIS A 217 -16.07 11.01 8.31
N LEU A 218 -16.07 9.81 7.72
CA LEU A 218 -15.57 9.57 6.38
C LEU A 218 -16.42 10.27 5.30
N SER A 219 -15.76 11.03 4.44
CA SER A 219 -16.27 11.58 3.19
C SER A 219 -15.54 10.89 2.03
N TYR A 220 -16.25 10.00 1.33
CA TYR A 220 -15.71 9.24 0.20
C TYR A 220 -16.15 9.87 -1.14
N THR A 221 -15.19 10.27 -1.97
CA THR A 221 -15.42 10.87 -3.28
C THR A 221 -15.02 9.90 -4.38
N VAL A 222 -16.00 9.41 -5.13
CA VAL A 222 -15.80 8.50 -6.27
C VAL A 222 -15.71 9.34 -7.54
N THR A 223 -14.67 9.08 -8.33
CA THR A 223 -14.38 9.86 -9.53
C THR A 223 -14.01 8.96 -10.72
N ASP A 224 -14.43 9.42 -11.89
CA ASP A 224 -14.09 8.85 -13.19
C ASP A 224 -14.13 9.97 -14.24
N ARG A 225 -13.49 9.78 -15.39
CA ARG A 225 -13.57 10.74 -16.51
C ARG A 225 -14.99 10.78 -17.12
N SER A 226 -15.74 9.68 -17.01
CA SER A 226 -17.05 9.47 -17.61
C SER A 226 -18.17 9.67 -16.59
N LEU A 227 -18.89 10.79 -16.69
CA LEU A 227 -20.09 11.04 -15.87
C LEU A 227 -21.15 9.93 -15.98
N PRO A 228 -21.46 9.36 -17.16
CA PRO A 228 -22.41 8.25 -17.27
C PRO A 228 -22.04 7.03 -16.42
N ILE A 229 -20.74 6.69 -16.31
CA ILE A 229 -20.27 5.58 -15.45
C ILE A 229 -20.61 5.88 -13.99
N LEU A 230 -20.31 7.10 -13.52
CA LEU A 230 -20.62 7.52 -12.15
C LEU A 230 -22.13 7.49 -11.87
N GLU A 231 -22.96 7.93 -12.80
CA GLU A 231 -24.43 7.89 -12.67
C GLU A 231 -24.96 6.46 -12.57
N GLN A 232 -24.45 5.54 -13.38
CA GLN A 232 -24.79 4.12 -13.32
C GLN A 232 -24.36 3.50 -11.98
N MET A 233 -23.14 3.81 -11.52
CA MET A 233 -22.62 3.34 -10.24
C MET A 233 -23.47 3.86 -9.07
N LYS A 234 -23.94 5.12 -9.11
CA LYS A 234 -24.78 5.70 -8.06
C LYS A 234 -26.03 4.86 -7.76
N ALA A 235 -26.61 4.25 -8.80
CA ALA A 235 -27.83 3.45 -8.65
C ALA A 235 -27.57 2.11 -7.92
N GLN A 236 -26.33 1.67 -7.86
CA GLN A 236 -25.91 0.39 -7.29
C GLN A 236 -25.17 0.54 -5.95
N LEU A 237 -24.50 1.67 -5.73
CA LEU A 237 -23.69 1.92 -4.54
C LEU A 237 -24.55 2.08 -3.28
N GLU A 238 -24.29 1.25 -2.28
CA GLU A 238 -24.86 1.40 -0.94
C GLU A 238 -23.94 2.22 -0.04
N GLY A 239 -24.32 3.47 0.26
CA GLY A 239 -23.56 4.35 1.16
C GLY A 239 -23.65 5.82 0.80
N SER A 240 -22.93 6.66 1.57
CA SER A 240 -22.86 8.11 1.32
C SER A 240 -21.62 8.45 0.50
N PHE A 241 -21.75 8.38 -0.83
CA PHE A 241 -20.69 8.73 -1.78
C PHE A 241 -20.90 10.11 -2.40
N LYS A 242 -19.82 10.87 -2.55
CA LYS A 242 -19.78 12.05 -3.43
C LYS A 242 -19.30 11.60 -4.81
N LEU A 243 -20.01 12.00 -5.86
CA LEU A 243 -19.60 11.67 -7.23
C LEU A 243 -19.11 12.93 -7.92
N LYS A 244 -17.96 12.84 -8.58
CA LYS A 244 -17.41 13.97 -9.32
C LYS A 244 -16.52 13.51 -10.47
N ALA A 245 -16.61 14.16 -11.63
CA ALA A 245 -15.69 13.88 -12.72
C ALA A 245 -14.25 14.26 -12.35
N LEU A 246 -13.30 13.42 -12.73
CA LEU A 246 -11.86 13.69 -12.62
C LEU A 246 -11.14 13.08 -13.81
N ASP A 247 -10.44 13.93 -14.55
CA ASP A 247 -9.39 13.54 -15.49
C ASP A 247 -8.04 13.73 -14.80
N ILE A 248 -7.28 12.63 -14.63
CA ILE A 248 -5.98 12.64 -13.96
C ILE A 248 -4.88 13.31 -14.79
N ASP A 249 -5.07 13.45 -16.10
CA ASP A 249 -4.12 14.14 -16.98
C ASP A 249 -4.30 15.67 -16.94
N GLN A 250 -5.40 16.17 -16.39
CA GLN A 250 -5.70 17.60 -16.27
C GLN A 250 -5.52 18.12 -14.84
N ASP A 251 -5.37 19.43 -14.68
CA ASP A 251 -5.22 20.03 -13.35
C ASP A 251 -6.49 19.81 -12.51
N PRO A 252 -6.41 19.11 -11.36
CA PRO A 252 -7.58 18.86 -10.52
C PRO A 252 -8.15 20.14 -9.90
N VAL A 253 -7.33 21.19 -9.70
CA VAL A 253 -7.80 22.46 -9.14
C VAL A 253 -8.70 23.19 -10.14
N GLU A 254 -8.35 23.16 -11.43
CA GLU A 254 -9.18 23.70 -12.51
C GLU A 254 -10.48 22.89 -12.69
N GLN A 255 -10.45 21.60 -12.34
CA GLN A 255 -11.64 20.74 -12.24
C GLN A 255 -12.43 20.96 -10.93
N GLY A 256 -12.07 21.97 -10.13
CA GLY A 256 -12.79 22.41 -8.93
C GLY A 256 -12.56 21.54 -7.70
N PHE A 257 -11.47 20.77 -7.65
CA PHE A 257 -11.05 20.09 -6.42
C PHE A 257 -10.28 21.04 -5.51
N ILE A 258 -10.45 20.86 -4.21
CA ILE A 258 -9.68 21.60 -3.21
C ILE A 258 -8.29 20.95 -3.16
N PRO A 259 -7.20 21.72 -3.28
CA PRO A 259 -5.86 21.15 -3.17
C PRO A 259 -5.58 20.64 -1.75
N GLU A 260 -4.78 19.58 -1.66
CA GLU A 260 -4.28 18.98 -0.42
C GLU A 260 -5.38 18.65 0.61
N SER A 261 -6.57 18.27 0.12
CA SER A 261 -7.76 18.03 0.97
C SER A 261 -8.02 16.56 1.29
N PHE A 262 -7.31 15.62 0.65
CA PHE A 262 -7.57 14.18 0.82
C PHE A 262 -6.49 13.52 1.68
N ASP A 263 -6.91 12.77 2.70
CA ASP A 263 -6.00 11.93 3.50
C ASP A 263 -5.54 10.71 2.70
N VAL A 264 -6.41 10.18 1.82
CA VAL A 264 -6.13 9.03 0.96
C VAL A 264 -6.64 9.30 -0.45
N VAL A 265 -5.78 9.10 -1.46
CA VAL A 265 -6.18 9.03 -2.86
C VAL A 265 -5.90 7.61 -3.37
N ILE A 266 -6.95 6.91 -3.77
CA ILE A 266 -6.87 5.58 -4.37
C ILE A 266 -6.99 5.74 -5.89
N VAL A 267 -6.03 5.20 -6.62
CA VAL A 267 -6.08 5.15 -8.08
C VAL A 267 -6.36 3.71 -8.48
N ASN A 268 -7.61 3.48 -8.87
CA ASN A 268 -8.15 2.17 -9.14
C ASN A 268 -8.03 1.86 -10.64
N ASN A 269 -6.95 1.15 -11.00
CA ASN A 269 -6.75 0.58 -12.32
C ASN A 269 -7.08 1.58 -13.46
N VAL A 270 -6.56 2.80 -13.37
CA VAL A 270 -6.73 3.85 -14.39
C VAL A 270 -5.41 4.50 -14.80
N LEU A 271 -4.31 4.26 -14.07
CA LEU A 271 -3.01 4.84 -14.41
C LEU A 271 -2.47 4.41 -15.78
N TYR A 272 -2.86 3.24 -16.30
CA TYR A 272 -2.49 2.82 -17.65
C TYR A 272 -3.13 3.69 -18.74
N THR A 273 -4.21 4.42 -18.43
CA THR A 273 -4.90 5.32 -19.36
C THR A 273 -4.30 6.71 -19.42
N ALA A 274 -3.51 7.09 -18.41
CA ALA A 274 -2.89 8.41 -18.35
C ALA A 274 -2.10 8.67 -19.65
N ASN A 275 -1.84 9.91 -20.02
CA ASN A 275 -0.95 10.25 -21.14
C ASN A 275 0.51 10.34 -20.71
N SER A 276 0.77 10.74 -19.46
CA SER A 276 2.09 10.71 -18.84
C SER A 276 1.98 10.28 -17.37
N LEU A 277 2.72 9.23 -16.98
CA LEU A 277 2.72 8.78 -15.59
C LEU A 277 3.22 9.88 -14.64
N GLY A 278 4.24 10.63 -15.06
CA GLY A 278 4.78 11.74 -14.27
C GLY A 278 3.78 12.87 -14.07
N GLU A 279 3.12 13.33 -15.14
CA GLU A 279 2.13 14.43 -15.03
C GLU A 279 0.87 13.99 -14.28
N ALA A 280 0.40 12.75 -14.46
CA ALA A 280 -0.70 12.21 -13.67
C ALA A 280 -0.37 12.17 -12.16
N LEU A 281 0.83 11.69 -11.78
CA LEU A 281 1.26 11.69 -10.38
C LEU A 281 1.41 13.10 -9.83
N LYS A 282 1.90 14.05 -10.63
CA LYS A 282 1.99 15.47 -10.26
C LYS A 282 0.62 16.08 -10.00
N ASN A 283 -0.38 15.76 -10.81
CA ASN A 283 -1.77 16.18 -10.61
C ASN A 283 -2.37 15.54 -9.37
N LEU A 284 -2.22 14.21 -9.21
CA LEU A 284 -2.68 13.49 -8.01
C LEU A 284 -2.04 14.03 -6.73
N ARG A 285 -0.75 14.41 -6.76
CA ARG A 285 -0.08 15.04 -5.61
C ARG A 285 -0.79 16.30 -5.14
N LYS A 286 -1.36 17.11 -6.04
CA LYS A 286 -2.11 18.32 -5.67
C LYS A 286 -3.36 18.02 -4.86
N LEU A 287 -3.89 16.80 -4.90
CA LEU A 287 -5.08 16.37 -4.15
C LEU A 287 -4.74 15.84 -2.75
N VAL A 288 -3.63 15.11 -2.62
CA VAL A 288 -3.25 14.44 -1.37
C VAL A 288 -2.67 15.46 -0.37
N ALA A 289 -3.21 15.48 0.84
CA ALA A 289 -2.69 16.28 1.94
C ALA A 289 -1.26 15.82 2.31
N PRO A 290 -0.38 16.72 2.79
CA PRO A 290 0.91 16.29 3.34
C PRO A 290 0.76 15.23 4.45
N GLY A 291 1.51 14.15 4.34
CA GLY A 291 1.38 12.98 5.22
C GLY A 291 0.21 12.05 4.90
N GLY A 292 -0.67 12.43 3.97
CA GLY A 292 -1.65 11.55 3.34
C GLY A 292 -1.00 10.58 2.37
N ILE A 293 -1.76 9.59 1.90
CA ILE A 293 -1.23 8.49 1.09
C ILE A 293 -1.88 8.40 -0.29
N LEU A 294 -1.06 8.04 -1.27
CA LEU A 294 -1.45 7.58 -2.58
C LEU A 294 -1.43 6.04 -2.57
N VAL A 295 -2.55 5.43 -2.93
CA VAL A 295 -2.70 3.98 -3.07
C VAL A 295 -2.97 3.68 -4.54
N LEU A 296 -2.14 2.84 -5.16
CA LEU A 296 -2.33 2.41 -6.53
C LEU A 296 -2.73 0.94 -6.51
N VAL A 297 -3.93 0.64 -7.00
CA VAL A 297 -4.41 -0.74 -7.13
C VAL A 297 -4.61 -1.05 -8.60
N GLY A 298 -4.17 -2.23 -9.02
CA GLY A 298 -4.32 -2.64 -10.41
C GLY A 298 -3.93 -4.08 -10.63
N VAL A 299 -4.23 -4.55 -11.84
CA VAL A 299 -3.82 -5.87 -12.33
C VAL A 299 -2.56 -5.73 -13.19
N SER A 300 -1.68 -6.72 -13.14
CA SER A 300 -0.51 -6.86 -13.99
C SER A 300 -0.42 -8.29 -14.53
N ASP A 301 0.28 -8.49 -15.64
CA ASP A 301 0.64 -9.83 -16.14
C ASP A 301 -0.53 -10.81 -16.27
N MET A 302 -1.61 -10.35 -16.89
CA MET A 302 -2.85 -11.11 -17.02
C MET A 302 -2.78 -12.19 -18.12
N SER A 303 -3.57 -13.24 -17.93
CA SER A 303 -3.69 -14.35 -18.87
C SER A 303 -4.25 -13.86 -20.21
N PRO A 304 -4.04 -14.58 -21.32
CA PRO A 304 -4.62 -14.19 -22.61
C PRO A 304 -6.14 -14.08 -22.58
N ALA A 305 -6.83 -14.80 -21.70
CA ALA A 305 -8.28 -14.67 -21.55
C ALA A 305 -8.66 -13.29 -21.01
N TYR A 306 -8.04 -12.87 -19.91
CA TYR A 306 -8.33 -11.57 -19.32
C TYR A 306 -7.83 -10.41 -20.18
N ASN A 307 -6.65 -10.54 -20.82
CA ASN A 307 -6.19 -9.54 -21.78
C ASN A 307 -7.14 -9.40 -22.97
N LEU A 308 -7.72 -10.51 -23.45
CA LEU A 308 -8.72 -10.46 -24.52
C LEU A 308 -10.03 -9.81 -24.03
N ILE A 309 -10.53 -10.21 -22.86
CA ILE A 309 -11.78 -9.68 -22.28
C ILE A 309 -11.66 -8.18 -21.97
N PHE A 310 -10.58 -7.79 -21.29
CA PHE A 310 -10.39 -6.40 -20.88
C PHE A 310 -9.91 -5.51 -22.03
N GLY A 311 -9.09 -6.04 -22.94
CA GLY A 311 -8.62 -5.31 -24.13
C GLY A 311 -9.74 -4.94 -25.13
N MET A 312 -10.96 -5.41 -24.92
CA MET A 312 -12.12 -4.95 -25.68
C MET A 312 -12.67 -3.59 -25.22
N ASN A 313 -12.31 -3.14 -24.02
CA ASN A 313 -12.73 -1.84 -23.53
C ASN A 313 -11.86 -0.75 -24.15
N GLU A 314 -12.47 0.21 -24.84
CA GLU A 314 -11.74 1.30 -25.49
C GLU A 314 -10.92 2.13 -24.49
N ASN A 315 -11.41 2.23 -23.25
CA ASN A 315 -10.74 2.93 -22.17
C ASN A 315 -9.43 2.24 -21.73
N MET A 316 -9.13 1.01 -22.20
CA MET A 316 -7.84 0.35 -21.95
C MET A 316 -6.66 0.94 -22.73
N TYR A 317 -6.94 1.81 -23.71
CA TYR A 317 -5.93 2.38 -24.58
C TYR A 317 -5.91 3.90 -24.47
N SER A 318 -4.71 4.47 -24.43
CA SER A 318 -4.52 5.92 -24.63
C SER A 318 -4.33 6.19 -26.12
N ASP A 319 -5.04 7.20 -26.65
CA ASP A 319 -4.92 7.64 -28.04
C ASP A 319 -3.55 8.28 -28.33
N GLU A 320 -2.89 8.81 -27.31
CA GLU A 320 -1.61 9.51 -27.42
C GLU A 320 -0.39 8.58 -27.26
N ARG A 321 -0.57 7.40 -26.64
CA ARG A 321 0.54 6.45 -26.42
C ARG A 321 0.61 5.34 -27.47
N PHE A 322 1.80 5.20 -28.06
CA PHE A 322 2.09 4.14 -29.02
C PHE A 322 2.27 2.75 -28.38
N GLU A 323 2.61 2.68 -27.08
CA GLU A 323 2.83 1.43 -26.34
C GLU A 323 2.13 1.45 -24.97
N PRO A 324 1.68 0.28 -24.45
CA PRO A 324 1.20 0.19 -23.08
C PRO A 324 2.29 0.69 -22.13
N LEU A 325 1.91 1.34 -21.03
CA LEU A 325 2.83 1.57 -19.92
C LEU A 325 3.35 0.21 -19.46
N GLU A 326 4.60 -0.13 -19.79
CA GLU A 326 5.31 -1.19 -19.07
C GLU A 326 5.23 -0.84 -17.58
N TYR A 327 4.77 -1.79 -16.78
CA TYR A 327 4.65 -1.55 -15.35
C TYR A 327 6.06 -1.28 -14.78
N PRO A 328 6.32 -0.09 -14.22
CA PRO A 328 7.68 0.28 -13.84
C PRO A 328 8.27 -0.69 -12.81
N SER A 329 9.57 -0.93 -12.89
CA SER A 329 10.30 -1.61 -11.82
C SER A 329 10.21 -0.83 -10.50
N VAL A 330 10.50 -1.48 -9.38
CA VAL A 330 10.55 -0.83 -8.05
C VAL A 330 11.45 0.42 -8.06
N ILE A 331 12.57 0.37 -8.77
CA ILE A 331 13.51 1.50 -8.89
C ILE A 331 12.87 2.66 -9.66
N GLU A 332 12.18 2.36 -10.76
CA GLU A 332 11.50 3.37 -11.57
C GLU A 332 10.30 3.97 -10.85
N TRP A 333 9.54 3.17 -10.10
CA TRP A 333 8.48 3.65 -9.22
C TRP A 333 9.01 4.61 -8.17
N ASN A 334 10.06 4.23 -7.44
CA ASN A 334 10.67 5.10 -6.45
C ASN A 334 11.12 6.43 -7.07
N LYS A 335 11.78 6.37 -8.24
CA LYS A 335 12.24 7.57 -8.95
C LYS A 335 11.08 8.47 -9.38
N VAL A 336 10.03 7.93 -9.99
CA VAL A 336 8.90 8.74 -10.48
C VAL A 336 8.08 9.31 -9.33
N LEU A 337 7.90 8.56 -8.23
CA LEU A 337 7.22 9.04 -7.02
C LEU A 337 8.00 10.20 -6.37
N GLN A 338 9.31 10.03 -6.18
CA GLN A 338 10.16 11.07 -5.59
C GLN A 338 10.21 12.34 -6.44
N ASN A 339 10.25 12.22 -7.77
CA ASN A 339 10.19 13.36 -8.68
C ASN A 339 8.86 14.13 -8.60
N ASN A 340 7.82 13.54 -8.01
CA ASN A 340 6.49 14.11 -7.86
C ASN A 340 6.10 14.35 -6.39
N ASN A 341 7.10 14.55 -5.51
CA ASN A 341 6.91 14.85 -4.08
C ASN A 341 6.10 13.80 -3.30
N PHE A 342 6.28 12.53 -3.67
CA PHE A 342 5.91 11.40 -2.84
C PHE A 342 7.15 10.75 -2.20
N SER A 343 6.95 9.94 -1.16
CA SER A 343 7.99 9.06 -0.62
C SER A 343 8.36 7.97 -1.64
N THR A 344 9.35 7.14 -1.31
CA THR A 344 9.50 5.85 -1.99
C THR A 344 8.27 4.97 -1.72
N LEU A 345 8.22 3.80 -2.33
CA LEU A 345 7.24 2.78 -1.99
C LEU A 345 7.30 2.47 -0.48
N GLU A 346 6.15 2.54 0.17
CA GLU A 346 5.98 2.18 1.58
C GLU A 346 6.10 0.65 1.75
N PRO A 347 6.51 0.15 2.93
CA PRO A 347 6.57 -1.30 3.20
C PRO A 347 5.25 -2.05 2.97
N ALA A 348 4.12 -1.33 3.06
CA ALA A 348 2.80 -1.85 2.76
C ALA A 348 2.58 -2.15 1.26
N THR A 349 3.53 -1.82 0.40
CA THR A 349 3.48 -2.13 -1.02
C THR A 349 3.57 -3.64 -1.24
N ARG A 350 2.63 -4.21 -2.01
CA ARG A 350 2.56 -5.65 -2.23
C ARG A 350 2.08 -6.03 -3.62
N THR A 351 2.63 -7.12 -4.15
CA THR A 351 2.09 -7.83 -5.32
C THR A 351 1.41 -9.13 -4.87
N PHE A 352 0.37 -9.51 -5.59
CA PHE A 352 -0.36 -10.76 -5.39
C PHE A 352 -0.31 -11.53 -6.70
N ASP A 353 0.23 -12.73 -6.65
CA ASP A 353 0.33 -13.60 -7.81
C ASP A 353 -0.69 -14.73 -7.72
N PHE A 354 -1.25 -15.07 -8.87
CA PHE A 354 -2.13 -16.19 -9.11
C PHE A 354 -1.80 -16.80 -10.47
N ILE A 355 -2.33 -17.99 -10.77
CA ILE A 355 -1.97 -18.69 -12.00
C ILE A 355 -2.41 -17.88 -13.22
N GLY A 356 -1.42 -17.35 -13.94
CA GLY A 356 -1.61 -16.52 -15.13
C GLY A 356 -2.17 -15.13 -14.83
N GLN A 357 -2.06 -14.61 -13.61
CA GLN A 357 -2.58 -13.30 -13.25
C GLN A 357 -1.74 -12.71 -12.11
N SER A 358 -1.51 -11.41 -12.14
CA SER A 358 -0.93 -10.68 -11.01
C SER A 358 -1.73 -9.42 -10.71
N SER A 359 -1.62 -8.93 -9.48
CA SER A 359 -2.16 -7.63 -9.08
C SER A 359 -1.22 -6.97 -8.10
N TYR A 360 -1.39 -5.67 -7.90
CA TYR A 360 -0.56 -4.89 -7.01
C TYR A 360 -1.40 -3.93 -6.17
N CYS A 361 -0.88 -3.64 -4.99
CA CYS A 361 -1.27 -2.56 -4.11
C CYS A 361 0.02 -1.79 -3.77
N LEU A 362 0.29 -0.70 -4.49
CA LEU A 362 1.41 0.19 -4.19
C LEU A 362 0.93 1.27 -3.23
N VAL A 363 1.78 1.63 -2.27
CA VAL A 363 1.48 2.71 -1.33
C VAL A 363 2.64 3.68 -1.28
N SER A 364 2.35 4.98 -1.31
CA SER A 364 3.34 6.04 -1.15
C SER A 364 2.74 7.24 -0.39
N THR A 365 3.57 7.99 0.31
CA THR A 365 3.15 9.11 1.16
C THR A 365 3.41 10.45 0.47
N ALA A 366 2.45 11.37 0.48
CA ALA A 366 2.62 12.72 -0.03
C ALA A 366 3.51 13.55 0.91
N LEU A 367 4.57 14.16 0.37
CA LEU A 367 5.54 14.94 1.12
C LEU A 367 5.31 16.44 0.93
N ALA A 368 5.30 17.21 2.03
CA ALA A 368 5.26 18.68 1.96
C ALA A 368 6.56 19.25 1.37
N SER A 369 7.71 18.68 1.76
CA SER A 369 9.02 19.08 1.29
C SER A 369 10.01 17.92 1.45
N THR A 370 11.10 17.96 0.68
CA THR A 370 12.26 17.09 0.88
C THR A 370 13.44 17.94 1.34
N GLN A 371 14.12 17.52 2.40
CA GLN A 371 15.31 18.18 2.94
C GLN A 371 16.53 17.27 2.84
N ASN A 372 17.73 17.83 2.92
CA ASN A 372 18.93 17.01 3.09
C ASN A 372 19.13 16.79 4.58
N LEU A 373 18.90 15.55 5.03
CA LEU A 373 19.15 15.19 6.42
C LEU A 373 20.65 15.07 6.70
N MET A 374 21.03 15.47 7.91
CA MET A 374 22.34 15.21 8.47
C MET A 374 22.16 14.56 9.84
N VAL A 375 22.78 13.40 10.04
CA VAL A 375 22.69 12.64 11.29
C VAL A 375 24.02 12.70 12.01
N ASN A 376 24.02 13.05 13.29
CA ASN A 376 25.19 12.89 14.15
C ASN A 376 24.92 11.75 15.14
N ILE A 377 25.61 10.63 14.95
CA ILE A 377 25.48 9.43 15.76
C ILE A 377 26.39 9.56 16.99
N ILE A 378 25.80 9.41 18.17
CA ILE A 378 26.50 9.49 19.45
C ILE A 378 26.38 8.12 20.12
N PRO A 379 27.36 7.22 19.89
CA PRO A 379 27.41 5.96 20.61
C PRO A 379 27.81 6.21 22.07
N CYS A 380 27.18 5.52 23.01
CA CYS A 380 27.74 5.39 24.35
C CYS A 380 29.16 4.76 24.28
N ALA A 381 29.98 4.97 25.31
CA ALA A 381 31.42 4.73 25.29
C ALA A 381 31.88 3.25 25.12
N HIS A 382 30.96 2.31 24.89
CA HIS A 382 31.23 0.88 24.73
C HIS A 382 31.40 0.45 23.27
N ASP A 383 32.29 -0.52 23.02
CA ASP A 383 32.73 -0.95 21.68
C ASP A 383 31.59 -1.48 20.80
N ASP A 384 30.59 -2.17 21.36
CA ASP A 384 29.49 -2.79 20.60
C ASP A 384 28.58 -1.75 19.92
N LEU A 385 28.25 -0.67 20.63
CA LEU A 385 27.44 0.43 20.07
C LEU A 385 28.25 1.24 19.04
N PHE A 386 29.57 1.27 19.17
CA PHE A 386 30.43 1.88 18.15
C PHE A 386 30.41 1.08 16.84
N SER A 387 30.43 -0.26 16.91
CA SER A 387 30.24 -1.12 15.73
C SER A 387 28.89 -0.88 15.05
N PHE A 388 27.80 -0.84 15.83
CA PHE A 388 26.47 -0.52 15.32
C PHE A 388 26.42 0.88 14.68
N ALA A 389 27.03 1.89 15.30
CA ALA A 389 27.11 3.25 14.74
C ALA A 389 27.79 3.30 13.38
N ASN A 390 28.86 2.50 13.18
CA ASN A 390 29.54 2.41 11.88
C ASN A 390 28.63 1.79 10.82
N GLN A 391 27.92 0.70 11.15
CA GLN A 391 26.98 0.07 10.21
C GLN A 391 25.81 1.02 9.87
N LEU A 392 25.29 1.74 10.87
CA LEU A 392 24.25 2.76 10.66
C LEU A 392 24.74 3.87 9.73
N SER A 393 25.98 4.32 9.89
CA SER A 393 26.55 5.32 8.99
C SER A 393 26.67 4.83 7.55
N ILE A 394 26.90 3.53 7.32
CA ILE A 394 26.95 2.94 5.97
C ILE A 394 25.56 2.92 5.35
N VAL A 395 24.56 2.39 6.08
CA VAL A 395 23.17 2.28 5.58
C VAL A 395 22.57 3.67 5.31
N LEU A 396 22.84 4.66 6.17
CA LEU A 396 22.43 6.04 5.93
C LEU A 396 23.04 6.61 4.63
N ALA A 397 24.30 6.30 4.34
CA ALA A 397 24.98 6.76 3.12
C ALA A 397 24.39 6.11 1.86
N GLU A 398 24.05 4.82 1.90
CA GLU A 398 23.35 4.12 0.80
C GLU A 398 22.00 4.76 0.48
N ASP A 399 21.38 5.37 1.50
CA ASP A 399 20.12 6.09 1.41
C ASP A 399 20.29 7.60 1.13
N ASN A 400 21.50 8.05 0.79
CA ASN A 400 21.85 9.45 0.55
C ASN A 400 21.65 10.40 1.75
N THR A 401 21.68 9.87 2.98
CA THR A 401 21.66 10.65 4.22
C THR A 401 23.08 10.82 4.75
N ALA A 402 23.53 12.07 4.90
CA ALA A 402 24.87 12.34 5.43
C ALA A 402 24.93 12.05 6.93
N SER A 403 26.02 11.41 7.39
CA SER A 403 26.20 11.10 8.80
C SER A 403 27.63 11.35 9.31
N THR A 404 27.74 11.64 10.61
CA THR A 404 28.99 11.70 11.37
C THR A 404 28.86 10.88 12.65
N ILE A 405 29.97 10.35 13.16
CA ILE A 405 30.01 9.65 14.46
C ILE A 405 30.82 10.51 15.43
N SER A 406 30.20 10.90 16.55
CA SER A 406 30.85 11.67 17.62
C SER A 406 30.89 10.82 18.90
N PRO A 407 32.07 10.31 19.32
CA PRO A 407 32.19 9.50 20.54
C PRO A 407 31.78 10.22 21.83
N THR A 408 31.74 11.55 21.79
CA THR A 408 31.26 12.40 22.88
C THR A 408 30.43 13.54 22.29
N PHE A 409 29.62 14.19 23.13
CA PHE A 409 28.83 15.33 22.70
C PHE A 409 29.73 16.48 22.20
N PRO A 410 29.54 16.96 20.96
CA PRO A 410 30.33 18.06 20.43
C PRO A 410 30.08 19.33 21.24
N ASP A 411 31.10 20.18 21.34
CA ASP A 411 30.98 21.47 22.03
C ASP A 411 30.11 22.47 21.26
N GLY A 412 30.05 22.35 19.94
CA GLY A 412 29.13 23.09 19.07
C GLY A 412 27.90 22.27 18.71
N ILE A 413 26.72 22.73 19.13
CA ILE A 413 25.44 22.14 18.73
C ILE A 413 24.89 22.91 17.53
N SER A 414 24.67 22.20 16.43
CA SER A 414 24.05 22.75 15.23
C SER A 414 22.61 22.25 15.12
N PRO A 415 21.63 23.13 14.88
CA PRO A 415 20.23 22.72 14.72
C PRO A 415 19.97 21.93 13.44
N ARG A 416 20.96 21.81 12.54
CA ARG A 416 20.84 21.08 11.27
C ARG A 416 20.98 19.57 11.42
N PHE A 417 21.55 19.09 12.54
CA PHE A 417 21.71 17.66 12.77
C PHE A 417 20.51 17.06 13.48
N ILE A 418 20.19 15.84 13.11
CA ILE A 418 19.46 14.88 13.94
C ILE A 418 20.52 14.22 14.83
N TYR A 419 20.44 14.45 16.13
CA TYR A 419 21.35 13.82 17.08
C TYR A 419 20.78 12.44 17.44
N THR A 420 21.41 11.38 16.92
CA THR A 420 21.00 10.00 17.14
C THR A 420 21.84 9.40 18.27
N VAL A 421 21.24 9.25 19.45
CA VAL A 421 21.88 8.70 20.64
C VAL A 421 21.69 7.19 20.67
N LEU A 422 22.77 6.43 20.82
CA LEU A 422 22.72 5.00 21.12
C LEU A 422 23.05 4.81 22.61
N ASP A 423 22.06 4.38 23.38
CA ASP A 423 22.14 4.28 24.84
C ASP A 423 21.84 2.84 25.29
N ASP A 424 22.79 2.21 25.97
CA ASP A 424 22.63 0.90 26.61
C ASP A 424 22.30 0.98 28.11
N GLY A 425 22.18 2.19 28.64
CA GLY A 425 21.89 2.47 30.05
C GLY A 425 23.11 2.51 30.96
N SER A 426 24.33 2.40 30.42
CA SER A 426 25.58 2.49 31.20
C SER A 426 25.94 3.92 31.62
N ALA A 427 25.66 4.92 30.77
CA ALA A 427 25.93 6.33 31.02
C ALA A 427 24.88 6.98 31.94
N ARG A 428 25.26 8.05 32.65
CA ARG A 428 24.30 8.86 33.44
C ARG A 428 23.52 9.81 32.55
N LEU A 429 22.25 10.06 32.88
CA LEU A 429 21.42 11.02 32.12
C LEU A 429 22.00 12.43 32.06
N THR A 430 22.77 12.84 33.07
CA THR A 430 23.46 14.14 33.12
C THR A 430 24.47 14.31 31.98
N GLU A 431 25.01 13.23 31.45
CA GLU A 431 25.95 13.27 30.31
C GLU A 431 25.26 13.71 29.01
N TYR A 432 23.93 13.61 28.97
CA TYR A 432 23.08 14.00 27.85
C TYR A 432 22.44 15.38 28.02
N GLU A 433 22.75 16.15 29.08
CA GLU A 433 22.15 17.48 29.33
C GLU A 433 22.30 18.44 28.14
N LYS A 434 23.40 18.32 27.39
CA LYS A 434 23.66 19.11 26.18
C LYS A 434 22.56 18.92 25.11
N LEU A 435 21.87 17.78 25.06
CA LEU A 435 20.75 17.54 24.15
C LEU A 435 19.60 18.53 24.32
N THR A 436 19.42 19.10 25.52
CA THR A 436 18.37 20.12 25.74
C THR A 436 18.53 21.37 24.87
N LYS A 437 19.72 21.57 24.29
CA LYS A 437 20.04 22.68 23.38
C LYS A 437 19.85 22.31 21.90
N THR A 438 19.53 21.06 21.57
CA THR A 438 19.30 20.60 20.20
C THR A 438 17.81 20.68 19.86
N LYS A 439 17.48 20.58 18.57
CA LYS A 439 16.08 20.55 18.10
C LYS A 439 15.60 19.16 17.70
N ASN A 440 16.47 18.32 17.14
CA ASN A 440 16.11 17.03 16.57
C ASN A 440 16.92 15.93 17.24
N ILE A 441 16.25 15.01 17.92
CA ILE A 441 16.87 13.93 18.67
C ILE A 441 16.17 12.61 18.34
N LEU A 442 16.96 11.61 17.98
CA LEU A 442 16.52 10.21 17.96
C LEU A 442 17.25 9.47 19.08
N TRP A 443 16.54 9.02 20.11
CA TRP A 443 17.13 8.28 21.22
C TRP A 443 16.82 6.79 21.09
N ILE A 444 17.85 5.98 20.89
CA ILE A 444 17.74 4.54 20.72
C ILE A 444 18.23 3.88 22.00
N SER A 445 17.31 3.20 22.69
CA SER A 445 17.61 2.40 23.89
C SER A 445 17.83 0.96 23.45
N MET A 446 19.04 0.43 23.63
CA MET A 446 19.38 -0.94 23.21
C MET A 446 20.29 -1.59 24.25
N LYS A 447 19.76 -2.58 24.98
CA LYS A 447 20.53 -3.27 26.01
C LYS A 447 21.62 -4.13 25.39
N THR A 448 22.83 -3.98 25.90
CA THR A 448 24.00 -4.81 25.64
C THR A 448 24.24 -5.74 26.85
N ASP A 449 25.14 -6.73 26.75
CA ASP A 449 25.31 -7.81 27.73
C ASP A 449 25.86 -7.39 29.13
N TYR A 450 25.80 -6.10 29.48
CA TYR A 450 26.35 -5.57 30.72
C TYR A 450 25.44 -5.83 31.94
N THR A 451 26.10 -6.02 33.07
CA THR A 451 25.46 -6.20 34.37
C THR A 451 25.05 -4.85 34.96
N GLU A 452 23.74 -4.62 35.09
CA GLU A 452 23.08 -3.46 35.72
C GLU A 452 22.92 -2.18 34.87
N PRO A 453 22.23 -2.25 33.70
CA PRO A 453 21.82 -1.04 33.00
C PRO A 453 20.81 -0.24 33.85
N ARG A 454 20.85 1.09 33.71
CA ARG A 454 19.81 1.99 34.25
C ARG A 454 18.42 1.57 33.75
N ASP A 455 17.39 1.86 34.54
CA ASP A 455 16.00 1.78 34.05
C ASP A 455 15.79 2.70 32.84
N MET A 456 15.68 2.10 31.66
CA MET A 456 15.51 2.80 30.38
C MET A 456 14.11 3.42 30.24
N ALA A 457 13.13 3.03 31.07
CA ALA A 457 11.83 3.71 31.10
C ALA A 457 11.94 5.18 31.56
N VAL A 458 13.05 5.56 32.20
CA VAL A 458 13.34 6.98 32.48
C VAL A 458 13.52 7.79 31.20
N VAL A 459 14.08 7.23 30.14
CA VAL A 459 14.31 7.92 28.85
C VAL A 459 12.98 8.35 28.23
N GLN A 460 11.99 7.46 28.20
CA GLN A 460 10.65 7.79 27.69
C GLN A 460 9.99 8.90 28.52
N ARG A 461 10.08 8.83 29.85
CA ARG A 461 9.54 9.87 30.76
C ARG A 461 10.23 11.22 30.53
N PHE A 462 11.55 11.22 30.36
CA PHE A 462 12.32 12.41 30.02
C PHE A 462 11.88 12.98 28.67
N ALA A 463 11.79 12.16 27.62
CA ALA A 463 11.39 12.60 26.29
C ALA A 463 9.99 13.22 26.27
N ARG A 464 9.00 12.58 26.93
CA ARG A 464 7.65 13.14 27.09
C ARG A 464 7.66 14.49 27.81
N SER A 465 8.42 14.59 28.90
CA SER A 465 8.52 15.83 29.69
C SER A 465 9.21 16.94 28.91
N ALA A 466 10.26 16.62 28.15
CA ALA A 466 10.99 17.57 27.31
C ALA A 466 10.14 18.10 26.16
N ARG A 467 9.38 17.23 25.47
CA ARG A 467 8.43 17.65 24.42
C ARG A 467 7.35 18.57 24.99
N LYS A 468 6.85 18.31 26.20
CA LYS A 468 5.86 19.18 26.88
C LYS A 468 6.45 20.52 27.33
N ALA A 469 7.74 20.57 27.65
CA ALA A 469 8.40 21.77 28.15
C ALA A 469 8.96 22.67 27.04
N ASN A 470 9.14 22.16 25.83
CA ASN A 470 9.73 22.88 24.71
C ASN A 470 9.12 22.44 23.38
N ASP A 471 8.15 23.20 22.87
CA ASP A 471 7.49 22.90 21.59
C ASP A 471 8.45 22.90 20.38
N GLY A 472 9.64 23.48 20.52
CA GLY A 472 10.66 23.52 19.47
C GLY A 472 11.58 22.28 19.42
N ILE A 473 11.40 21.31 20.32
CA ILE A 473 12.19 20.07 20.34
C ILE A 473 11.39 18.88 19.81
N LYS A 474 11.97 18.17 18.85
CA LYS A 474 11.49 16.90 18.33
C LYS A 474 12.37 15.78 18.87
N ILE A 475 11.88 15.11 19.90
CA ILE A 475 12.52 13.91 20.48
C ILE A 475 11.70 12.70 20.08
N VAL A 476 12.34 11.79 19.33
CA VAL A 476 11.81 10.49 18.96
C VAL A 476 12.58 9.43 19.72
N THR A 477 11.89 8.45 20.30
CA THR A 477 12.53 7.36 21.04
C THR A 477 12.25 6.02 20.37
N LEU A 478 13.25 5.15 20.31
CA LEU A 478 13.13 3.74 19.95
C LEU A 478 13.63 2.90 21.12
N ASP A 479 12.78 2.04 21.69
CA ASP A 479 13.17 1.07 22.72
C ASP A 479 13.28 -0.33 22.11
N VAL A 480 14.50 -0.86 22.03
CA VAL A 480 14.79 -2.20 21.51
C VAL A 480 14.70 -3.20 22.67
N LYS A 481 13.57 -3.89 22.78
CA LYS A 481 13.31 -4.86 23.87
C LYS A 481 13.67 -6.30 23.54
N GLN A 482 14.17 -6.56 22.34
CA GLN A 482 14.58 -7.91 21.94
C GLN A 482 15.91 -8.32 22.59
N ARG A 483 15.96 -9.54 23.12
CA ARG A 483 17.14 -10.06 23.84
C ARG A 483 18.37 -10.27 22.94
N PHE A 484 18.14 -10.67 21.69
CA PHE A 484 19.17 -10.88 20.68
C PHE A 484 18.67 -10.27 19.38
N PRO A 485 18.77 -8.95 19.20
CA PRO A 485 18.20 -8.33 18.03
C PRO A 485 19.05 -8.60 16.79
N ASP A 486 18.40 -8.81 15.65
CA ASP A 486 19.10 -8.75 14.36
C ASP A 486 19.44 -7.27 14.08
N HIS A 487 20.73 -6.95 14.15
CA HIS A 487 21.22 -5.59 13.90
C HIS A 487 20.82 -5.10 12.50
N VAL A 488 20.73 -5.98 11.50
CA VAL A 488 20.33 -5.61 10.15
C VAL A 488 18.91 -5.06 10.12
N ASP A 489 17.99 -5.68 10.86
CA ASP A 489 16.61 -5.22 10.92
C ASP A 489 16.47 -3.95 11.75
N ILE A 490 17.19 -3.81 12.87
CA ILE A 490 17.20 -2.53 13.61
C ILE A 490 17.76 -1.40 12.73
N LEU A 491 18.81 -1.64 11.94
CA LEU A 491 19.37 -0.63 11.03
C LEU A 491 18.34 -0.13 10.02
N LYS A 492 17.54 -1.03 9.45
CA LYS A 492 16.41 -0.67 8.57
C LYS A 492 15.37 0.15 9.34
N VAL A 493 15.01 -0.28 10.55
CA VAL A 493 14.03 0.41 11.40
C VAL A 493 14.49 1.83 11.71
N VAL A 494 15.72 1.99 12.19
CA VAL A 494 16.30 3.30 12.54
C VAL A 494 16.36 4.22 11.33
N THR A 495 16.82 3.72 10.18
CA THR A 495 16.87 4.49 8.92
C THR A 495 15.46 4.95 8.51
N ARG A 496 14.46 4.08 8.64
CA ARG A 496 13.06 4.43 8.37
C ARG A 496 12.52 5.46 9.36
N ILE A 497 12.80 5.33 10.67
CA ILE A 497 12.41 6.33 11.68
C ILE A 497 13.02 7.69 11.34
N VAL A 498 14.31 7.73 10.96
CA VAL A 498 14.99 8.96 10.52
C VAL A 498 14.22 9.63 9.38
N LYS A 499 13.82 8.87 8.35
CA LYS A 499 12.99 9.41 7.26
C LYS A 499 11.62 9.88 7.73
N VAL A 500 10.82 8.98 8.28
CA VAL A 500 9.41 9.24 8.62
C VAL A 500 9.28 10.37 9.62
N SER A 501 10.19 10.42 10.59
CA SER A 501 10.10 11.38 11.69
C SER A 501 10.80 12.70 11.40
N PHE A 502 11.80 12.75 10.52
CA PHE A 502 12.58 14.00 10.34
C PHE A 502 12.68 14.47 8.89
N GLN A 503 12.60 13.59 7.90
CA GLN A 503 12.61 13.97 6.48
C GLN A 503 11.20 14.31 5.99
N GLU A 504 10.30 13.36 6.16
CA GLU A 504 8.97 13.40 5.54
C GLU A 504 8.03 14.30 6.34
N ASP A 505 8.28 14.43 7.66
CA ASP A 505 7.53 15.20 8.64
C ASP A 505 6.02 15.20 8.36
N ARG A 506 5.39 14.04 8.58
CA ARG A 506 3.98 13.75 8.25
C ARG A 506 2.98 14.44 9.20
N GLY A 507 3.40 15.54 9.84
CA GLY A 507 2.62 16.29 10.81
C GLY A 507 2.11 15.42 11.96
N THR A 508 0.80 15.45 12.19
CA THR A 508 0.16 14.70 13.28
C THR A 508 0.19 13.18 13.08
N ARG A 509 0.60 12.67 11.91
CA ARG A 509 0.76 11.22 11.66
C ARG A 509 2.19 10.72 11.97
N THR A 510 3.08 11.59 12.45
CA THR A 510 4.42 11.21 12.91
C THR A 510 4.37 10.77 14.37
N GLU A 511 4.97 9.61 14.65
CA GLU A 511 5.06 9.07 16.00
C GLU A 511 6.33 9.56 16.70
N PHE A 512 6.28 9.64 18.03
CA PHE A 512 7.42 10.05 18.84
C PHE A 512 8.02 8.93 19.67
N GLU A 513 7.34 7.79 19.74
CA GLU A 513 7.71 6.67 20.59
C GLU A 513 7.49 5.37 19.84
N TYR A 514 8.57 4.62 19.71
CA TYR A 514 8.61 3.33 19.05
C TYR A 514 9.17 2.29 20.01
N GLU A 515 8.64 1.09 19.91
CA GLU A 515 9.17 -0.12 20.54
C GLU A 515 9.49 -1.12 19.44
N TYR A 516 10.66 -1.76 19.50
CA TYR A 516 11.00 -2.87 18.62
C TYR A 516 11.06 -4.17 19.41
N MET A 517 10.18 -5.10 19.06
CA MET A 517 10.04 -6.39 19.72
C MET A 517 9.61 -7.44 18.70
N ASN A 518 10.26 -8.61 18.73
CA ASN A 518 9.93 -9.76 17.88
C ASN A 518 9.89 -9.49 16.36
N GLY A 519 10.72 -8.57 15.86
CA GLY A 519 10.75 -8.21 14.44
C GLY A 519 9.73 -7.13 14.05
N GLU A 520 8.90 -6.68 14.98
CA GLU A 520 7.85 -5.69 14.74
C GLU A 520 8.19 -4.34 15.36
N VAL A 521 7.73 -3.27 14.71
CA VAL A 521 7.79 -1.90 15.23
C VAL A 521 6.42 -1.51 15.73
N LEU A 522 6.34 -1.26 17.03
CA LEU A 522 5.11 -0.96 17.75
C LEU A 522 5.10 0.50 18.22
N VAL A 523 3.89 1.06 18.33
CA VAL A 523 3.63 2.42 18.80
C VAL A 523 2.55 2.41 19.87
N PRO A 524 2.62 3.29 20.88
CA PRO A 524 1.69 3.27 21.99
C PRO A 524 0.36 3.92 21.61
N ARG A 525 -0.74 3.32 22.09
CA ARG A 525 -2.10 3.83 21.96
C ARG A 525 -2.81 3.75 23.30
N VAL A 526 -3.48 4.85 23.66
CA VAL A 526 -4.33 4.88 24.86
C VAL A 526 -5.71 4.37 24.47
N LYS A 527 -6.11 3.21 25.03
CA LYS A 527 -7.43 2.63 24.81
C LYS A 527 -8.28 2.70 26.05
N HIS A 528 -9.57 2.80 25.82
CA HIS A 528 -10.59 2.64 26.86
C HIS A 528 -10.73 1.15 27.17
N SER A 529 -10.73 0.77 28.45
CA SER A 529 -11.03 -0.59 28.83
C SER A 529 -12.54 -0.78 28.89
N ASP A 530 -13.10 -1.60 28.00
CA ASP A 530 -14.46 -2.12 28.17
C ASP A 530 -14.46 -3.24 29.23
N VAL A 531 -14.09 -2.93 30.48
CA VAL A 531 -14.24 -3.88 31.62
C VAL A 531 -15.69 -3.85 32.11
N ALA A 532 -16.64 -4.09 31.22
CA ALA A 532 -18.05 -4.24 31.58
C ALA A 532 -18.81 -5.10 30.56
N ARG A 533 -18.40 -6.38 30.41
CA ARG A 533 -19.28 -7.52 30.02
C ARG A 533 -18.48 -8.81 29.88
N LYS A 534 -18.03 -9.37 30.99
CA LYS A 534 -17.71 -10.81 31.11
C LYS A 534 -17.41 -11.13 32.58
N LEU A 535 -18.40 -10.95 33.45
CA LEU A 535 -18.50 -11.59 34.76
C LEU A 535 -19.92 -11.25 35.26
N GLY A 536 -20.81 -12.26 35.22
CA GLY A 536 -22.24 -12.14 35.55
C GLY A 536 -23.05 -13.08 34.68
#